data_AF-A0A7X0NIX0-F1
#
_entry.id   AF-A0A7X0NIX0-F1
#
_cell.length_a   1.000
_cell.length_b   1.000
_cell.length_c   1.000
_cell.angle_alpha   90.00
_cell.angle_beta   90.00
_cell.angle_gamma   90.00
#
_symmetry.space_group_name_H-M   'P 1'
#
loop_
_entity.id
_entity.type
_entity.pdbx_description
1 polymer ?
#
loop_
_entity_poly.entity_id
_entity_poly.type
_entity_poly.pdbx_seq_one_letter_code
_entity_poly.pdbx_strand_id
1 'polypeptide(L)'
;MSLITLSAINIYPIKSTAGISLSNTWIDDYGLSFDRRFVITDPQGQFISARTEPSLCLIQASITQQGLVITAPNMPMLEVNYTDFSSDYQSITVWNDTISSPQATQAIDHWFSVYLARPCKLHYFGEHSTRHVKDSKKQVSFADGYPLLLISQASLHYLNQRLISQDEQSVSMTHFRPNLVVDNTEAFAEDTWQRIRIGEVEFELVKPCSRCIMTTVNPTTGEKSNRQQPLKTLKEFRQADNGDVMFGQNLIALSNGQLCLGDEVTIIKQQSPLVFASKNNNSSNTADVDTPPSANSNIPTSPSLITKVQRKKRSVNILFDSWNKEIKANTKATILEQGENAGLILPYSCRGGMCGRCKIKVKSGQVKQLADDGLTNDEKNEGYVLACSSIPQSDLVLSKPSSTKQN
;
A
#
# COMPACT_ATOMS: atom_id res chain seq x y z
N MET A 1 33.36 11.52 4.24
CA MET A 1 32.03 10.90 4.30
C MET A 1 32.17 9.49 3.76
N SER A 2 31.51 8.50 4.37
CA SER A 2 31.42 7.16 3.77
C SER A 2 30.69 7.24 2.43
N LEU A 3 31.04 6.36 1.50
CA LEU A 3 30.37 6.26 0.21
C LEU A 3 28.93 5.75 0.42
N ILE A 4 27.97 6.31 -0.33
CA ILE A 4 26.59 5.80 -0.35
C ILE A 4 26.62 4.45 -1.06
N THR A 5 25.98 3.43 -0.48
CA THR A 5 26.03 2.06 -1.00
C THR A 5 24.65 1.42 -1.07
N LEU A 6 24.44 0.54 -2.04
CA LEU A 6 23.25 -0.31 -2.12
C LEU A 6 23.31 -1.41 -1.05
N SER A 7 22.49 -1.31 -0.02
CA SER A 7 22.50 -2.21 1.14
C SER A 7 21.46 -3.32 1.09
N ALA A 8 20.41 -3.20 0.27
CA ALA A 8 19.49 -4.30 -0.01
C ALA A 8 18.88 -4.25 -1.41
N ILE A 9 18.67 -5.42 -2.00
CA ILE A 9 17.93 -5.64 -3.24
C ILE A 9 16.79 -6.59 -2.91
N ASN A 10 15.55 -6.20 -3.22
CA ASN A 10 14.37 -7.02 -2.95
C ASN A 10 13.46 -7.08 -4.17
N ILE A 11 12.93 -8.26 -4.42
CA ILE A 11 11.88 -8.48 -5.42
C ILE A 11 10.65 -9.10 -4.77
N TYR A 12 9.50 -8.96 -5.41
CA TYR A 12 8.22 -9.51 -4.97
C TYR A 12 7.56 -10.17 -6.18
N PRO A 13 7.88 -11.45 -6.47
CA PRO A 13 7.52 -12.07 -7.74
C PRO A 13 6.03 -12.00 -8.07
N ILE A 14 5.20 -12.22 -7.05
CA ILE A 14 3.76 -12.07 -7.13
C ILE A 14 3.36 -10.77 -6.43
N LYS A 15 2.49 -10.00 -7.08
CA LYS A 15 1.96 -8.76 -6.49
C LYS A 15 1.37 -9.04 -5.11
N SER A 16 1.73 -8.19 -4.14
CA SER A 16 1.27 -8.26 -2.74
C SER A 16 1.80 -9.42 -1.88
N THR A 17 2.63 -10.34 -2.39
CA THR A 17 3.19 -11.45 -1.58
C THR A 17 4.46 -11.08 -0.85
N ALA A 18 5.04 -12.03 -0.09
CA ALA A 18 6.34 -11.85 0.58
C ALA A 18 7.44 -11.49 -0.43
N GLY A 19 8.45 -10.74 0.04
CA GLY A 19 9.62 -10.38 -0.76
C GLY A 19 10.72 -11.41 -0.66
N ILE A 20 11.60 -11.42 -1.66
CA ILE A 20 12.85 -12.17 -1.69
C ILE A 20 14.00 -11.17 -1.70
N SER A 21 14.92 -11.29 -0.74
CA SER A 21 16.15 -10.51 -0.74
C SER A 21 17.19 -11.19 -1.62
N LEU A 22 17.88 -10.39 -2.45
CA LEU A 22 18.86 -10.86 -3.42
C LEU A 22 20.24 -10.26 -3.14
N SER A 23 21.29 -10.98 -3.50
CA SER A 23 22.66 -10.45 -3.49
C SER A 23 23.02 -9.68 -4.76
N ASN A 24 22.33 -9.97 -5.87
CA ASN A 24 22.47 -9.30 -7.15
C ASN A 24 21.20 -9.50 -7.99
N THR A 25 21.00 -8.67 -9.02
CA THR A 25 19.88 -8.80 -9.94
C THR A 25 20.17 -8.10 -11.27
N TRP A 26 19.44 -8.49 -12.32
CA TRP A 26 19.46 -7.81 -13.61
C TRP A 26 18.29 -6.84 -13.73
N ILE A 27 18.55 -5.66 -14.30
CA ILE A 27 17.54 -4.67 -14.66
C ILE A 27 17.07 -4.90 -16.09
N ASP A 28 15.78 -5.17 -16.27
CA ASP A 28 15.13 -5.23 -17.57
C ASP A 28 14.16 -4.05 -17.78
N ASP A 29 13.43 -4.08 -18.90
CA ASP A 29 12.51 -3.00 -19.30
C ASP A 29 11.35 -2.77 -18.30
N TYR A 30 11.13 -3.70 -17.37
CA TYR A 30 10.08 -3.66 -16.36
C TYR A 30 10.60 -3.40 -14.93
N GLY A 31 11.91 -3.19 -14.74
CA GLY A 31 12.53 -2.99 -13.43
C GLY A 31 13.49 -4.11 -13.04
N LEU A 32 13.48 -4.54 -11.77
CA LEU A 32 14.25 -5.72 -11.37
C LEU A 32 13.65 -6.96 -12.04
N SER A 33 14.52 -7.84 -12.53
CA SER A 33 14.11 -9.14 -13.07
C SER A 33 13.27 -9.89 -12.06
N PHE A 34 12.20 -10.53 -12.54
CA PHE A 34 11.22 -11.29 -11.76
C PHE A 34 10.34 -10.47 -10.81
N ASP A 35 10.45 -9.15 -10.74
CA ASP A 35 9.66 -8.35 -9.80
C ASP A 35 8.22 -8.09 -10.28
N ARG A 36 7.22 -8.49 -9.47
CA ARG A 36 5.78 -8.35 -9.76
C ARG A 36 5.40 -8.82 -11.17
N ARG A 37 6.00 -9.93 -11.63
CA ARG A 37 5.67 -10.57 -12.92
C ARG A 37 4.40 -11.40 -12.85
N PHE A 38 3.86 -11.63 -11.65
CA PHE A 38 2.61 -12.35 -11.44
C PHE A 38 1.63 -11.51 -10.63
N VAL A 39 0.33 -11.76 -10.84
CA VAL A 39 -0.75 -11.13 -10.07
C VAL A 39 -1.89 -12.11 -9.86
N ILE A 40 -2.55 -12.02 -8.70
CA ILE A 40 -3.74 -12.79 -8.39
C ILE A 40 -4.95 -11.89 -8.63
N THR A 41 -5.96 -12.40 -9.33
CA THR A 41 -7.22 -11.70 -9.58
C THR A 41 -8.41 -12.52 -9.09
N ASP A 42 -9.57 -11.88 -8.99
CA ASP A 42 -10.85 -12.60 -8.97
C ASP A 42 -11.23 -13.07 -10.39
N PRO A 43 -12.33 -13.85 -10.56
CA PRO A 43 -12.76 -14.32 -11.86
C PRO A 43 -13.18 -13.20 -12.84
N GLN A 44 -13.44 -11.99 -12.35
CA GLN A 44 -13.78 -10.81 -13.14
C GLN A 44 -12.52 -10.04 -13.61
N GLY A 45 -11.33 -10.55 -13.30
CA GLY A 45 -10.06 -9.94 -13.69
C GLY A 45 -9.64 -8.77 -12.80
N GLN A 46 -10.30 -8.53 -11.66
CA GLN A 46 -9.89 -7.49 -10.72
C GLN A 46 -8.79 -8.03 -9.81
N PHE A 47 -7.65 -7.33 -9.76
CA PHE A 47 -6.55 -7.76 -8.92
C PHE A 47 -6.90 -7.77 -7.42
N ILE A 48 -6.39 -8.77 -6.71
CA ILE A 48 -6.49 -8.89 -5.26
C ILE A 48 -5.20 -8.31 -4.67
N SER A 49 -5.34 -7.45 -3.66
CA SER A 49 -4.20 -6.81 -3.00
C SER A 49 -4.15 -7.14 -1.52
N ALA A 50 -2.96 -7.06 -0.92
CA ALA A 50 -2.80 -7.20 0.53
C ALA A 50 -3.51 -6.10 1.35
N ARG A 51 -4.02 -5.03 0.71
CA ARG A 51 -4.88 -4.05 1.39
C ARG A 51 -6.20 -4.70 1.80
N THR A 52 -6.77 -5.51 0.90
CA THR A 52 -8.04 -6.22 1.09
C THR A 52 -7.81 -7.61 1.67
N GLU A 53 -6.72 -8.27 1.29
CA GLU A 53 -6.40 -9.65 1.67
C GLU A 53 -4.96 -9.79 2.21
N PRO A 54 -4.72 -9.42 3.48
CA PRO A 54 -3.37 -9.39 4.07
C PRO A 54 -2.64 -10.73 4.11
N SER A 55 -3.36 -11.85 4.09
CA SER A 55 -2.77 -13.20 4.08
C SER A 55 -1.85 -13.42 2.88
N LEU A 56 -2.04 -12.67 1.78
CA LEU A 56 -1.12 -12.65 0.65
C LEU A 56 0.33 -12.41 1.07
N CYS A 57 0.58 -11.57 2.07
CA CYS A 57 1.93 -11.30 2.58
C CYS A 57 2.65 -12.55 3.11
N LEU A 58 1.91 -13.62 3.44
CA LEU A 58 2.44 -14.87 3.97
C LEU A 58 2.75 -15.90 2.89
N ILE A 59 2.38 -15.62 1.64
CA ILE A 59 2.76 -16.43 0.49
C ILE A 59 4.23 -16.14 0.18
N GLN A 60 5.06 -17.17 0.21
CA GLN A 60 6.47 -17.11 -0.13
C GLN A 60 6.69 -17.73 -1.51
N ALA A 61 7.61 -17.16 -2.27
CA ALA A 61 8.01 -17.67 -3.57
C ALA A 61 9.52 -17.91 -3.58
N SER A 62 9.94 -18.97 -4.25
CA SER A 62 11.32 -19.24 -4.65
C SER A 62 11.36 -19.30 -6.17
N ILE A 63 12.38 -18.66 -6.76
CA ILE A 63 12.53 -18.63 -8.23
C ILE A 63 13.26 -19.89 -8.68
N THR A 64 12.76 -20.51 -9.75
CA THR A 64 13.42 -21.61 -10.46
C THR A 64 13.63 -21.22 -11.92
N GLN A 65 14.36 -22.05 -12.66
CA GLN A 65 14.54 -21.84 -14.10
C GLN A 65 13.20 -21.94 -14.86
N GLN A 66 12.27 -22.77 -14.38
CA GLN A 66 11.00 -23.07 -15.03
C GLN A 66 9.86 -22.17 -14.55
N GLY A 67 10.03 -21.43 -13.45
CA GLY A 67 9.00 -20.55 -12.90
C GLY A 67 9.19 -20.29 -11.40
N LEU A 68 8.20 -20.65 -10.59
CA LEU A 68 8.18 -20.42 -9.14
C LEU A 68 7.84 -21.70 -8.37
N VAL A 69 8.44 -21.85 -7.19
CA VAL A 69 7.95 -22.73 -6.12
C VAL A 69 7.32 -21.85 -5.04
N ILE A 70 6.08 -22.15 -4.67
CA ILE A 70 5.27 -21.34 -3.77
C ILE A 70 4.93 -22.13 -2.51
N THR A 71 5.01 -21.46 -1.37
CA THR A 71 4.55 -21.98 -0.08
C THR A 71 3.67 -20.96 0.64
N ALA A 72 2.74 -21.44 1.45
CA ALA A 72 1.94 -20.62 2.34
C ALA A 72 1.52 -21.44 3.58
N PRO A 73 1.14 -20.78 4.70
CA PRO A 73 0.70 -21.48 5.89
C PRO A 73 -0.44 -22.46 5.63
N ASN A 74 -0.29 -23.70 6.12
CA ASN A 74 -1.29 -24.77 6.01
C ASN A 74 -1.65 -25.18 4.58
N MET A 75 -0.81 -24.89 3.59
CA MET A 75 -0.99 -25.31 2.20
C MET A 75 0.14 -26.25 1.78
N PRO A 76 -0.14 -27.23 0.88
CA PRO A 76 0.94 -27.96 0.23
C PRO A 76 1.79 -27.01 -0.62
N MET A 77 3.06 -27.37 -0.82
CA MET A 77 3.91 -26.69 -1.80
C MET A 77 3.27 -26.71 -3.18
N LEU A 78 3.38 -25.61 -3.93
CA LEU A 78 2.86 -25.48 -5.29
C LEU A 78 4.01 -25.13 -6.23
N GLU A 79 4.16 -25.90 -7.30
CA GLU A 79 5.02 -25.55 -8.44
C GLU A 79 4.20 -24.82 -9.50
N VAL A 80 4.73 -23.71 -10.00
CA VAL A 80 4.12 -22.87 -11.03
C VAL A 80 5.15 -22.68 -12.14
N ASN A 81 5.01 -23.40 -13.25
CA ASN A 81 5.89 -23.29 -14.39
C ASN A 81 5.35 -22.29 -15.42
N TYR A 82 6.23 -21.68 -16.22
CA TYR A 82 5.81 -20.80 -17.31
C TYR A 82 4.92 -21.51 -18.33
N THR A 83 5.09 -22.82 -18.50
CA THR A 83 4.26 -23.67 -19.37
C THR A 83 2.86 -23.91 -18.83
N ASP A 84 2.60 -23.59 -17.56
CA ASP A 84 1.27 -23.72 -16.96
C ASP A 84 0.34 -22.54 -17.29
N PHE A 85 0.82 -21.59 -18.09
CA PHE A 85 0.05 -20.43 -18.53
C PHE A 85 -0.47 -20.61 -19.95
N SER A 86 -1.73 -20.26 -20.16
CA SER A 86 -2.39 -20.34 -21.46
C SER A 86 -1.73 -19.42 -22.49
N SER A 87 -1.76 -19.81 -23.76
CA SER A 87 -1.46 -18.90 -24.88
C SER A 87 -2.55 -17.85 -25.09
N ASP A 88 -3.75 -18.07 -24.52
CA ASP A 88 -4.86 -17.14 -24.61
C ASP A 88 -4.74 -16.06 -23.53
N TYR A 89 -4.66 -14.81 -23.97
CA TYR A 89 -4.55 -13.68 -23.08
C TYR A 89 -5.93 -13.18 -22.66
N GLN A 90 -6.11 -12.99 -21.36
CA GLN A 90 -7.32 -12.44 -20.78
C GLN A 90 -7.11 -10.99 -20.38
N SER A 91 -8.18 -10.19 -20.49
CA SER A 91 -8.20 -8.82 -20.02
C SER A 91 -8.36 -8.79 -18.50
N ILE A 92 -7.41 -8.20 -17.80
CA ILE A 92 -7.45 -7.97 -16.35
C ILE A 92 -7.26 -6.49 -16.04
N THR A 93 -7.71 -6.06 -14.87
CA THR A 93 -7.58 -4.68 -14.40
C THR A 93 -6.64 -4.60 -13.21
N VAL A 94 -5.59 -3.79 -13.35
CA VAL A 94 -4.74 -3.37 -12.25
C VAL A 94 -4.87 -1.87 -12.13
N TRP A 95 -5.51 -1.41 -11.06
CA TRP A 95 -5.87 0.00 -10.88
C TRP A 95 -6.79 0.52 -11.99
N ASN A 96 -6.32 1.49 -12.76
CA ASN A 96 -7.05 2.06 -13.90
C ASN A 96 -6.56 1.47 -15.23
N ASP A 97 -5.62 0.53 -15.20
CA ASP A 97 -5.01 -0.04 -16.39
C ASP A 97 -5.63 -1.39 -16.71
N THR A 98 -6.02 -1.56 -17.96
CA THR A 98 -6.41 -2.85 -18.52
C THR A 98 -5.18 -3.49 -19.16
N ILE A 99 -4.86 -4.71 -18.72
CA ILE A 99 -3.68 -5.45 -19.14
C ILE A 99 -4.14 -6.77 -19.76
N SER A 100 -3.59 -7.11 -20.92
CA SER A 100 -3.76 -8.44 -21.51
C SER A 100 -2.74 -9.39 -20.90
N SER A 101 -3.17 -10.51 -20.31
CA SER A 101 -2.30 -11.41 -19.56
C SER A 101 -2.76 -12.88 -19.65
N PRO A 102 -1.84 -13.84 -19.85
CA PRO A 102 -2.15 -15.26 -19.79
C PRO A 102 -2.51 -15.69 -18.37
N GLN A 103 -3.50 -16.58 -18.29
CA GLN A 103 -3.97 -17.19 -17.03
C GLN A 103 -3.27 -18.53 -16.80
N ALA A 104 -3.01 -18.88 -15.53
CA ALA A 104 -2.51 -20.18 -15.13
C ALA A 104 -3.56 -21.30 -15.31
N THR A 105 -3.13 -22.55 -15.12
CA THR A 105 -4.04 -23.71 -15.11
C THR A 105 -5.03 -23.67 -13.95
N GLN A 106 -6.14 -24.41 -14.11
CA GLN A 106 -7.16 -24.55 -13.07
C GLN A 106 -6.61 -25.12 -11.74
N ALA A 107 -5.57 -25.97 -11.78
CA ALA A 107 -4.96 -26.54 -10.59
C ALA A 107 -4.26 -25.46 -9.74
N ILE A 108 -3.52 -24.56 -10.41
CA ILE A 108 -2.86 -23.42 -9.76
C ILE A 108 -3.89 -22.44 -9.20
N ASP A 109 -4.90 -22.09 -10.00
CA ASP A 109 -6.00 -21.22 -9.57
C ASP A 109 -6.75 -21.77 -8.36
N HIS A 110 -6.96 -23.09 -8.34
CA HIS A 110 -7.60 -23.77 -7.22
C HIS A 110 -6.77 -23.66 -5.94
N TRP A 111 -5.44 -23.79 -6.01
CA TRP A 111 -4.57 -23.63 -4.83
C TRP A 111 -4.72 -22.25 -4.19
N PHE A 112 -4.68 -21.17 -4.99
CA PHE A 112 -4.91 -19.81 -4.48
C PHE A 112 -6.34 -19.65 -3.96
N SER A 113 -7.31 -20.27 -4.63
CA SER A 113 -8.71 -20.18 -4.22
C SER A 113 -8.97 -20.83 -2.87
N VAL A 114 -8.32 -21.96 -2.60
CA VAL A 114 -8.36 -22.65 -1.29
C VAL A 114 -7.70 -21.78 -0.23
N TYR A 115 -6.48 -21.28 -0.48
CA TYR A 115 -5.75 -20.48 0.49
C TYR A 115 -6.49 -19.20 0.89
N LEU A 116 -7.06 -18.49 -0.09
CA LEU A 116 -7.76 -17.21 0.13
C LEU A 116 -9.26 -17.39 0.43
N ALA A 117 -9.75 -18.64 0.48
CA ALA A 117 -11.16 -18.98 0.69
C ALA A 117 -12.13 -18.23 -0.25
N ARG A 118 -11.71 -17.98 -1.49
CA ARG A 118 -12.50 -17.30 -2.53
C ARG A 118 -12.00 -17.67 -3.93
N PRO A 119 -12.83 -17.64 -4.99
CA PRO A 119 -12.35 -17.87 -6.35
C PRO A 119 -11.25 -16.89 -6.74
N CYS A 120 -10.14 -17.42 -7.22
CA CYS A 120 -8.94 -16.70 -7.60
C CYS A 120 -8.39 -17.23 -8.92
N LYS A 121 -7.67 -16.36 -9.64
CA LYS A 121 -6.90 -16.71 -10.83
C LYS A 121 -5.49 -16.16 -10.70
N LEU A 122 -4.47 -16.93 -11.11
CA LEU A 122 -3.10 -16.44 -11.24
C LEU A 122 -2.84 -16.01 -12.68
N HIS A 123 -2.24 -14.85 -12.84
CA HIS A 123 -1.88 -14.25 -14.12
C HIS A 123 -0.39 -13.95 -14.19
N TYR A 124 0.21 -14.12 -15.37
CA TYR A 124 1.62 -13.82 -15.65
C TYR A 124 1.76 -12.65 -16.62
N PHE A 125 2.77 -11.81 -16.40
CA PHE A 125 3.12 -10.74 -17.32
C PHE A 125 3.95 -11.36 -18.46
N GLY A 126 3.25 -11.88 -19.46
CA GLY A 126 3.85 -12.62 -20.57
C GLY A 126 4.48 -11.70 -21.62
N GLU A 127 5.09 -12.31 -22.65
CA GLU A 127 5.83 -11.61 -23.71
C GLU A 127 4.99 -10.54 -24.44
N HIS A 128 3.70 -10.82 -24.67
CA HIS A 128 2.78 -9.88 -25.31
C HIS A 128 2.02 -8.98 -24.33
N SER A 129 2.31 -9.06 -23.02
CA SER A 129 1.71 -8.17 -22.04
C SER A 129 2.40 -6.80 -22.12
N THR A 130 1.61 -5.73 -22.14
CA THR A 130 2.13 -4.37 -22.19
C THR A 130 1.46 -3.49 -21.15
N ARG A 131 2.25 -2.71 -20.43
CA ARG A 131 1.79 -1.65 -19.56
C ARG A 131 2.90 -0.62 -19.37
N HIS A 132 2.52 0.66 -19.36
CA HIS A 132 3.46 1.76 -19.33
C HIS A 132 3.36 2.53 -18.02
N VAL A 133 4.49 3.08 -17.60
CA VAL A 133 4.50 4.10 -16.56
C VAL A 133 3.75 5.31 -17.07
N LYS A 134 2.91 5.90 -16.21
CA LYS A 134 2.12 7.09 -16.58
C LYS A 134 3.04 8.19 -17.13
N ASP A 135 2.64 8.77 -18.26
CA ASP A 135 3.34 9.86 -18.96
C ASP A 135 4.78 9.50 -19.40
N SER A 136 5.09 8.20 -19.55
CA SER A 136 6.39 7.69 -19.97
C SER A 136 6.26 6.54 -20.97
N LYS A 137 7.31 6.34 -21.79
CA LYS A 137 7.42 5.19 -22.70
C LYS A 137 7.98 3.94 -22.00
N LYS A 138 8.43 4.07 -20.75
CA LYS A 138 9.03 2.98 -19.98
C LYS A 138 7.93 2.04 -19.47
N GLN A 139 8.23 0.75 -19.41
CA GLN A 139 7.25 -0.26 -19.05
C GLN A 139 7.22 -0.51 -17.55
N VAL A 140 6.09 -1.04 -17.08
CA VAL A 140 5.90 -1.51 -15.71
C VAL A 140 5.02 -2.74 -15.74
N SER A 141 5.40 -3.77 -15.00
CA SER A 141 4.63 -5.01 -14.86
C SER A 141 3.39 -4.81 -13.97
N PHE A 142 3.07 -5.73 -13.06
CA PHE A 142 1.96 -5.59 -12.12
C PHE A 142 2.30 -4.75 -10.87
N ALA A 143 3.44 -4.04 -10.83
CA ALA A 143 3.73 -3.05 -9.79
C ALA A 143 2.68 -1.92 -9.77
N ASP A 144 2.64 -1.06 -8.74
CA ASP A 144 1.52 -0.10 -8.61
C ASP A 144 1.51 0.96 -9.72
N GLY A 145 2.60 1.69 -9.91
CA GLY A 145 2.70 2.70 -10.98
C GLY A 145 4.11 2.95 -11.50
N TYR A 146 5.14 2.44 -10.81
CA TYR A 146 6.53 2.57 -11.20
C TYR A 146 7.25 1.23 -11.00
N PRO A 147 8.27 0.92 -11.81
CA PRO A 147 9.04 -0.33 -11.74
C PRO A 147 9.76 -0.54 -10.41
N LEU A 148 10.27 0.54 -9.81
CA LEU A 148 11.19 0.47 -8.68
C LEU A 148 10.82 1.46 -7.59
N LEU A 149 11.11 1.09 -6.35
CA LEU A 149 11.04 1.94 -5.16
C LEU A 149 12.38 1.89 -4.43
N LEU A 150 12.95 3.05 -4.11
CA LEU A 150 14.14 3.23 -3.29
C LEU A 150 13.79 3.90 -1.97
N ILE A 151 14.38 3.40 -0.88
CA ILE A 151 14.29 3.99 0.46
C ILE A 151 15.67 3.96 1.09
N SER A 152 16.08 5.03 1.78
CA SER A 152 17.32 4.96 2.57
C SER A 152 17.11 4.26 3.92
N GLN A 153 18.12 3.53 4.38
CA GLN A 153 18.11 2.91 5.70
C GLN A 153 17.99 3.97 6.82
N ALA A 154 18.59 5.13 6.63
CA ALA A 154 18.49 6.27 7.53
C ALA A 154 17.04 6.80 7.67
N SER A 155 16.26 6.86 6.58
CA SER A 155 14.83 7.22 6.64
C SER A 155 14.03 6.26 7.51
N LEU A 156 14.30 4.94 7.41
CA LEU A 156 13.64 3.95 8.25
C LEU A 156 14.04 4.09 9.73
N HIS A 157 15.33 4.29 10.01
CA HIS A 157 15.80 4.52 11.38
C HIS A 157 15.12 5.74 12.01
N TYR A 158 15.02 6.85 11.27
CA TYR A 158 14.35 8.06 11.74
C TYR A 158 12.87 7.82 12.06
N LEU A 159 12.15 7.09 11.19
CA LEU A 159 10.76 6.71 11.46
C LEU A 159 10.64 5.83 12.72
N ASN A 160 11.51 4.84 12.87
CA ASN A 160 11.49 3.94 14.01
C ASN A 160 11.80 4.65 15.34
N GLN A 161 12.69 5.63 15.35
CA GLN A 161 12.93 6.47 16.53
C GLN A 161 11.65 7.19 16.96
N ARG A 162 10.88 7.73 16.01
CA ARG A 162 9.59 8.35 16.31
C ARG A 162 8.55 7.36 16.83
N LEU A 163 8.44 6.18 16.22
CA LEU A 163 7.54 5.12 16.69
C LEU A 163 7.85 4.74 18.15
N ILE A 164 9.12 4.49 18.46
CA ILE A 164 9.56 4.15 19.82
C ILE A 164 9.25 5.27 20.81
N SER A 165 9.46 6.54 20.43
CA SER A 165 9.11 7.70 21.27
C SER A 165 7.60 7.83 21.55
N GLN A 166 6.76 7.17 20.75
CA GLN A 166 5.30 7.13 20.87
C GLN A 166 4.79 5.83 21.53
N ASP A 167 5.69 5.03 22.12
CA ASP A 167 5.39 3.71 22.69
C ASP A 167 4.76 2.74 21.67
N GLU A 168 5.25 2.80 20.43
CA GLU A 168 4.86 1.90 19.33
C GLU A 168 6.03 0.98 18.96
N GLN A 169 5.70 -0.19 18.42
CA GLN A 169 6.71 -1.13 17.91
C GLN A 169 7.39 -0.58 16.66
N SER A 170 8.71 -0.78 16.57
CA SER A 170 9.48 -0.48 15.36
C SER A 170 9.02 -1.36 14.20
N VAL A 171 9.10 -0.83 12.98
CA VAL A 171 8.79 -1.56 11.75
C VAL A 171 10.06 -1.89 10.96
N SER A 172 10.00 -2.97 10.20
CA SER A 172 11.04 -3.33 9.23
C SER A 172 10.83 -2.65 7.88
N MET A 173 11.89 -2.60 7.06
CA MET A 173 11.82 -2.08 5.69
C MET A 173 10.78 -2.82 4.82
N THR A 174 10.52 -4.08 5.12
CA THR A 174 9.55 -4.92 4.40
C THR A 174 8.11 -4.41 4.49
N HIS A 175 7.76 -3.56 5.47
CA HIS A 175 6.47 -2.87 5.49
C HIS A 175 6.30 -1.91 4.30
N PHE A 176 7.40 -1.34 3.80
CA PHE A 176 7.39 -0.35 2.71
C PHE A 176 7.64 -0.95 1.33
N ARG A 177 8.15 -2.17 1.30
CA ARG A 177 8.37 -2.98 0.10
C ARG A 177 9.25 -2.33 -0.99
N PRO A 178 10.37 -1.67 -0.62
CA PRO A 178 11.27 -1.13 -1.62
C PRO A 178 11.93 -2.25 -2.41
N ASN A 179 12.34 -1.92 -3.62
CA ASN A 179 13.21 -2.78 -4.41
C ASN A 179 14.67 -2.55 -4.04
N LEU A 180 15.04 -1.30 -3.78
CA LEU A 180 16.40 -0.89 -3.49
C LEU A 180 16.45 -0.19 -2.13
N VAL A 181 17.40 -0.59 -1.29
CA VAL A 181 17.71 0.12 -0.05
C VAL A 181 19.14 0.62 -0.14
N VAL A 182 19.34 1.87 0.23
CA VAL A 182 20.66 2.51 0.25
C VAL A 182 21.04 2.87 1.67
N ASP A 183 22.33 2.87 1.97
CA ASP A 183 22.88 3.20 3.28
C ASP A 183 23.96 4.27 3.16
N ASN A 184 24.47 4.73 4.30
CA ASN A 184 25.44 5.83 4.42
C ASN A 184 24.88 7.18 3.93
N THR A 185 23.62 7.45 4.22
CA THR A 185 22.97 8.75 3.94
C THR A 185 22.43 9.38 5.20
N GLU A 186 22.13 10.68 5.13
CA GLU A 186 21.22 11.29 6.09
C GLU A 186 19.79 10.79 5.86
N ALA A 187 18.93 10.90 6.88
CA ALA A 187 17.53 10.54 6.76
C ALA A 187 16.86 11.42 5.70
N PHE A 188 16.09 10.79 4.80
CA PHE A 188 15.38 11.43 3.69
C PHE A 188 16.27 12.10 2.64
N ALA A 189 17.58 11.81 2.62
CA ALA A 189 18.47 12.33 1.58
C ALA A 189 17.96 11.99 0.17
N GLU A 190 17.31 10.82 0.00
CA GLU A 190 16.73 10.39 -1.27
C GLU A 190 15.70 11.36 -1.86
N ASP A 191 15.06 12.20 -1.04
CA ASP A 191 14.09 13.20 -1.52
C ASP A 191 14.75 14.30 -2.37
N THR A 192 16.06 14.49 -2.22
CA THR A 192 16.83 15.50 -2.97
C THR A 192 17.43 14.95 -4.24
N TRP A 193 17.31 13.66 -4.53
CA TRP A 193 17.95 13.07 -5.71
C TRP A 193 16.99 13.10 -6.89
N GLN A 194 17.50 13.52 -8.05
CA GLN A 194 16.76 13.50 -9.32
C GLN A 194 17.29 12.41 -10.25
N ARG A 195 18.61 12.25 -10.31
CA ARG A 195 19.29 11.22 -11.10
C ARG A 195 20.43 10.63 -10.30
N ILE A 196 20.50 9.31 -10.28
CA ILE A 196 21.56 8.56 -9.60
C ILE A 196 22.13 7.49 -10.52
N ARG A 197 23.33 7.01 -10.20
CA ARG A 197 23.90 5.79 -10.75
C ARG A 197 24.12 4.81 -9.60
N ILE A 198 23.80 3.53 -9.82
CA ILE A 198 24.13 2.44 -8.91
C ILE A 198 24.87 1.40 -9.74
N GLY A 199 26.15 1.17 -9.43
CA GLY A 199 27.01 0.37 -10.29
C GLY A 199 27.09 0.98 -11.69
N GLU A 200 26.68 0.22 -12.71
CA GLU A 200 26.65 0.66 -14.11
C GLU A 200 25.31 1.26 -14.56
N VAL A 201 24.26 1.14 -13.75
CA VAL A 201 22.90 1.51 -14.15
C VAL A 201 22.52 2.89 -13.64
N GLU A 202 21.98 3.72 -14.53
CA GLU A 202 21.42 5.03 -14.16
C GLU A 202 19.91 4.97 -13.94
N PHE A 203 19.46 5.72 -12.94
CA PHE A 203 18.06 5.80 -12.55
C PHE A 203 17.60 7.25 -12.49
N GLU A 204 16.36 7.48 -12.91
CA GLU A 204 15.63 8.71 -12.68
C GLU A 204 14.67 8.52 -11.49
N LEU A 205 14.74 9.44 -10.52
CA LEU A 205 13.80 9.49 -9.40
C LEU A 205 12.63 10.37 -9.78
N VAL A 206 11.55 9.73 -10.20
CA VAL A 206 10.46 10.39 -10.92
C VAL A 206 9.37 10.94 -10.00
N LYS A 207 9.15 10.31 -8.84
CA LYS A 207 8.06 10.71 -7.95
C LYS A 207 8.23 10.18 -6.52
N PRO A 208 8.03 11.02 -5.49
CA PRO A 208 7.87 10.56 -4.11
C PRO A 208 6.77 9.50 -3.96
N CYS A 209 7.03 8.47 -3.15
CA CYS A 209 6.12 7.34 -3.01
C CYS A 209 5.08 7.60 -1.92
N SER A 210 3.83 7.79 -2.33
CA SER A 210 2.68 7.87 -1.40
C SER A 210 2.43 6.51 -0.75
N ARG A 211 2.31 6.50 0.57
CA ARG A 211 2.09 5.32 1.40
C ARG A 211 0.62 5.13 1.69
N CYS A 212 0.17 3.88 1.60
CA CYS A 212 -1.20 3.48 1.83
C CYS A 212 -1.30 2.52 3.02
N ILE A 213 -2.53 2.14 3.38
CA ILE A 213 -2.83 1.22 4.50
C ILE A 213 -2.05 -0.12 4.44
N MET A 214 -1.54 -0.52 3.27
CA MET A 214 -0.71 -1.71 3.17
C MET A 214 0.53 -1.68 4.07
N THR A 215 1.09 -0.49 4.35
CA THR A 215 2.24 -0.38 5.27
C THR A 215 1.88 -0.75 6.70
N THR A 216 0.61 -0.82 7.06
CA THR A 216 0.15 -1.20 8.41
C THR A 216 -0.10 -2.69 8.55
N VAL A 217 0.14 -3.48 7.51
CA VAL A 217 0.08 -4.94 7.56
C VAL A 217 1.46 -5.45 8.01
N ASN A 218 1.50 -6.24 9.08
CA ASN A 218 2.70 -6.93 9.49
C ASN A 218 3.07 -7.97 8.40
N PRO A 219 4.24 -7.88 7.77
CA PRO A 219 4.61 -8.73 6.64
C PRO A 219 4.84 -10.19 7.04
N THR A 220 5.09 -10.48 8.32
CA THR A 220 5.36 -11.82 8.84
C THR A 220 4.12 -12.52 9.37
N THR A 221 3.16 -11.77 9.93
CA THR A 221 1.93 -12.35 10.51
C THR A 221 0.69 -12.12 9.65
N GLY A 222 0.72 -11.18 8.70
CA GLY A 222 -0.45 -10.77 7.92
C GLY A 222 -1.45 -9.94 8.73
N GLU A 223 -1.15 -9.61 9.98
CA GLU A 223 -2.07 -8.86 10.85
C GLU A 223 -2.01 -7.37 10.54
N LYS A 224 -3.19 -6.73 10.48
CA LYS A 224 -3.28 -5.26 10.38
C LYS A 224 -3.05 -4.65 11.76
N SER A 225 -2.22 -3.62 11.83
CA SER A 225 -2.06 -2.81 13.03
C SER A 225 -3.38 -2.14 13.42
N ASN A 226 -3.84 -2.41 14.65
CA ASN A 226 -5.04 -1.79 15.23
C ASN A 226 -4.90 -0.26 15.41
N ARG A 227 -3.66 0.24 15.54
CA ARG A 227 -3.35 1.67 15.71
C ARG A 227 -2.94 2.37 14.40
N GLN A 228 -3.09 1.68 13.26
CA GLN A 228 -2.71 2.16 11.92
C GLN A 228 -1.23 2.57 11.78
N GLN A 229 -0.33 1.99 12.58
CA GLN A 229 1.11 2.20 12.44
C GLN A 229 1.71 1.38 11.30
N PRO A 230 2.76 1.89 10.63
CA PRO A 230 3.49 3.14 10.90
C PRO A 230 2.91 4.37 10.17
N LEU A 231 1.78 4.20 9.46
CA LEU A 231 1.22 5.24 8.59
C LEU A 231 0.75 6.46 9.38
N LYS A 232 0.22 6.25 10.59
CA LYS A 232 -0.18 7.31 11.51
C LYS A 232 1.01 8.21 11.86
N THR A 233 2.12 7.65 12.34
CA THR A 233 3.32 8.43 12.66
C THR A 233 3.92 9.12 11.43
N LEU A 234 3.97 8.46 10.27
CA LEU A 234 4.42 9.11 9.03
C LEU A 234 3.59 10.34 8.66
N LYS A 235 2.26 10.28 8.84
CA LYS A 235 1.36 11.41 8.52
C LYS A 235 1.71 12.69 9.29
N GLU A 236 2.30 12.58 10.47
CA GLU A 236 2.62 13.73 11.32
C GLU A 236 3.71 14.63 10.73
N PHE A 237 4.60 14.08 9.90
CA PHE A 237 5.76 14.83 9.39
C PHE A 237 6.08 14.59 7.91
N ARG A 238 5.33 13.71 7.25
CA ARG A 238 5.50 13.37 5.82
C ARG A 238 4.22 13.53 5.01
N GLN A 239 3.21 14.20 5.56
CA GLN A 239 1.99 14.51 4.82
C GLN A 239 2.19 15.75 3.94
N ALA A 240 2.02 15.59 2.64
CA ALA A 240 2.01 16.69 1.69
C ALA A 240 0.63 17.40 1.70
N ASP A 241 0.56 18.59 1.10
CA ASP A 241 -0.65 19.43 1.09
C ASP A 241 -1.88 18.74 0.47
N ASN A 242 -1.66 17.81 -0.45
CA ASN A 242 -2.71 17.02 -1.07
C ASN A 242 -3.24 15.87 -0.19
N GLY A 243 -2.69 15.72 1.03
CA GLY A 243 -3.07 14.70 2.02
C GLY A 243 -2.32 13.37 1.89
N ASP A 244 -1.50 13.18 0.84
CA ASP A 244 -0.70 11.97 0.66
C ASP A 244 0.49 11.95 1.66
N VAL A 245 0.82 10.75 2.14
CA VAL A 245 1.90 10.55 3.11
C VAL A 245 3.10 9.93 2.41
N MET A 246 4.26 10.60 2.40
CA MET A 246 5.39 10.23 1.53
C MET A 246 6.50 9.47 2.27
N PHE A 247 6.93 8.34 1.71
CA PHE A 247 8.10 7.61 2.21
C PHE A 247 8.75 6.78 1.09
N GLY A 248 10.00 7.10 0.75
CA GLY A 248 10.70 6.56 -0.40
C GLY A 248 10.43 7.27 -1.72
N GLN A 249 11.20 6.91 -2.73
CA GLN A 249 11.17 7.50 -4.06
C GLN A 249 10.91 6.42 -5.12
N ASN A 250 10.03 6.68 -6.07
CA ASN A 250 9.83 5.80 -7.22
C ASN A 250 10.89 6.08 -8.29
N LEU A 251 11.38 5.02 -8.94
CA LEU A 251 12.46 5.10 -9.92
C LEU A 251 12.08 4.42 -11.22
N ILE A 252 12.74 4.89 -12.27
CA ILE A 252 12.78 4.24 -13.58
C ILE A 252 14.25 4.06 -13.95
N ALA A 253 14.60 2.86 -14.40
CA ALA A 253 15.92 2.59 -14.96
C ALA A 253 16.06 3.20 -16.36
N LEU A 254 17.15 3.92 -16.59
CA LEU A 254 17.45 4.55 -17.87
C LEU A 254 18.18 3.60 -18.81
N SER A 255 18.91 2.62 -18.27
CA SER A 255 19.60 1.55 -18.97
C SER A 255 19.34 0.19 -18.31
N ASN A 256 19.60 -0.89 -19.05
CA ASN A 256 19.66 -2.25 -18.52
C ASN A 256 21.08 -2.51 -17.99
N GLY A 257 21.22 -3.45 -17.06
CA GLY A 257 22.51 -3.80 -16.46
C GLY A 257 22.35 -4.58 -15.16
N GLN A 258 23.49 -4.97 -14.59
CA GLN A 258 23.52 -5.71 -13.33
C GLN A 258 23.65 -4.76 -12.13
N LEU A 259 22.93 -5.09 -11.06
CA LEU A 259 23.13 -4.49 -9.74
C LEU A 259 23.62 -5.56 -8.77
N CYS A 260 24.57 -5.20 -7.91
CA CYS A 260 25.08 -6.03 -6.84
C CYS A 260 24.95 -5.31 -5.49
N LEU A 261 24.70 -6.08 -4.42
CA LEU A 261 24.82 -5.52 -3.07
C LEU A 261 26.22 -4.96 -2.85
N GLY A 262 26.27 -3.79 -2.22
CA GLY A 262 27.51 -3.04 -2.00
C GLY A 262 27.89 -2.09 -3.12
N ASP A 263 27.18 -2.09 -4.26
CA ASP A 263 27.43 -1.14 -5.34
C ASP A 263 27.37 0.31 -4.82
N GLU A 264 28.33 1.12 -5.29
CA GLU A 264 28.35 2.56 -4.98
C GLU A 264 27.15 3.25 -5.63
N VAL A 265 26.54 4.17 -4.89
CA VAL A 265 25.47 5.04 -5.36
C VAL A 265 26.02 6.44 -5.57
N THR A 266 26.14 6.86 -6.83
CA THR A 266 26.58 8.21 -7.19
C THR A 266 25.37 9.09 -7.48
N ILE A 267 25.27 10.24 -6.81
CA ILE A 267 24.25 11.25 -7.11
C ILE A 267 24.71 12.06 -8.33
N ILE A 268 24.02 11.90 -9.46
CA ILE A 268 24.34 12.60 -10.72
C ILE A 268 23.68 13.99 -10.73
N LYS A 269 22.43 14.07 -10.26
CA LYS A 269 21.65 15.32 -10.27
C LYS A 269 20.74 15.40 -9.06
N GLN A 270 20.67 16.57 -8.44
CA GLN A 270 19.78 16.86 -7.32
C GLN A 270 18.52 17.64 -7.76
N GLN A 271 17.52 17.62 -6.90
CA GLN A 271 16.28 18.40 -6.97
C GLN A 271 15.90 18.94 -5.58
N SER A 272 14.98 19.89 -5.55
CA SER A 272 14.36 20.34 -4.30
C SER A 272 13.46 19.23 -3.74
N PRO A 273 13.55 18.91 -2.44
CA PRO A 273 12.66 17.95 -1.82
C PRO A 273 11.25 18.52 -1.67
N LEU A 274 10.27 17.63 -1.49
CA LEU A 274 8.92 18.05 -1.11
C LEU A 274 8.94 18.77 0.25
N VAL A 275 8.13 19.82 0.37
CA VAL A 275 7.86 20.49 1.63
C VAL A 275 6.66 19.83 2.29
N PHE A 276 6.78 19.54 3.59
CA PHE A 276 5.70 18.96 4.39
C PHE A 276 5.22 20.01 5.40
N ALA A 277 3.90 20.10 5.59
CA ALA A 277 3.34 21.01 6.57
C ALA A 277 3.76 20.57 7.98
N SER A 278 4.52 21.41 8.69
CA SER A 278 4.77 21.21 10.11
C SER A 278 3.47 21.52 10.86
N LYS A 279 2.87 20.52 11.49
CA LYS A 279 1.83 20.77 12.50
C LYS A 279 2.53 21.41 13.70
N ASN A 280 2.67 22.73 13.70
CA ASN A 280 3.16 23.48 14.84
C ASN A 280 2.20 23.25 16.02
N ASN A 281 2.62 22.41 16.97
CA ASN A 281 2.09 22.45 18.32
C ASN A 281 2.52 23.79 18.92
N ASN A 282 1.63 24.78 18.86
CA ASN A 282 1.75 25.97 19.70
C ASN A 282 1.58 25.53 21.16
N SER A 283 2.69 25.37 21.86
CA SER A 283 2.73 25.45 23.31
C SER A 283 4.05 26.11 23.74
N SER A 284 4.04 27.44 23.70
CA SER A 284 4.89 28.28 24.54
C SER A 284 4.42 28.15 25.99
N ASN A 285 5.22 27.52 26.86
CA ASN A 285 5.76 28.17 28.05
C ASN A 285 6.50 27.20 28.99
N THR A 286 7.71 27.63 29.32
CA THR A 286 8.43 27.57 30.61
C THR A 286 8.67 26.23 31.31
N ALA A 287 9.97 26.01 31.53
CA ALA A 287 10.63 25.23 32.57
C ALA A 287 9.76 24.75 33.75
N ASP A 288 9.91 23.48 34.10
CA ASP A 288 10.48 23.13 35.40
C ASP A 288 11.03 21.71 35.44
N VAL A 289 12.12 21.60 36.18
CA VAL A 289 12.82 20.39 36.62
C VAL A 289 11.97 19.75 37.72
N ASP A 290 11.61 18.47 37.61
CA ASP A 290 11.86 17.53 38.72
C ASP A 290 11.56 16.04 38.45
N THR A 291 12.30 15.27 39.25
CA THR A 291 12.53 13.83 39.42
C THR A 291 11.25 12.96 39.66
N PRO A 292 11.24 11.64 39.32
CA PRO A 292 10.03 10.81 39.37
C PRO A 292 9.78 10.11 40.73
N PRO A 293 8.53 9.67 41.01
CA PRO A 293 8.31 8.58 41.97
C PRO A 293 7.57 7.36 41.39
N SER A 294 8.24 6.22 41.53
CA SER A 294 7.80 4.89 42.00
C SER A 294 6.32 4.44 41.94
N ALA A 295 6.14 3.30 41.26
CA ALA A 295 5.37 2.09 41.57
C ALA A 295 4.31 2.06 42.69
N ASN A 296 3.11 1.57 42.34
CA ASN A 296 2.38 0.44 42.97
C ASN A 296 1.05 0.21 42.22
N SER A 297 0.91 -0.90 41.49
CA SER A 297 0.20 -2.15 41.88
C SER A 297 -1.29 -1.99 42.18
N ASN A 298 -2.16 -2.51 41.31
CA ASN A 298 -3.22 -3.47 41.68
C ASN A 298 -3.92 -4.05 40.44
N ILE A 299 -3.95 -5.39 40.41
CA ILE A 299 -4.69 -6.26 39.48
C ILE A 299 -6.03 -6.62 40.13
N PRO A 300 -7.11 -6.81 39.36
CA PRO A 300 -7.82 -8.09 39.45
C PRO A 300 -8.13 -8.74 38.08
N THR A 301 -7.76 -10.01 38.00
CA THR A 301 -8.32 -11.13 37.21
C THR A 301 -9.85 -11.19 37.30
N SER A 302 -10.67 -11.62 36.32
CA SER A 302 -10.63 -12.85 35.51
C SER A 302 -11.82 -12.85 34.48
N PRO A 303 -11.98 -13.86 33.60
CA PRO A 303 -12.46 -13.72 32.23
C PRO A 303 -13.96 -13.95 32.02
N SER A 304 -14.52 -13.38 30.96
CA SER A 304 -15.86 -13.72 30.47
C SER A 304 -15.86 -14.11 28.99
N LEU A 305 -16.35 -15.33 28.77
CA LEU A 305 -16.57 -15.99 27.49
C LEU A 305 -17.52 -15.15 26.61
N ILE A 306 -17.15 -14.92 25.35
CA ILE A 306 -18.05 -14.32 24.35
C ILE A 306 -18.45 -15.38 23.32
N THR A 307 -19.68 -15.84 23.47
CA THR A 307 -20.43 -16.69 22.55
C THR A 307 -20.66 -15.96 21.22
N LYS A 308 -20.36 -16.61 20.09
CA LYS A 308 -20.59 -16.10 18.73
C LYS A 308 -22.09 -15.93 18.45
N VAL A 309 -22.59 -14.70 18.42
CA VAL A 309 -23.94 -14.38 17.92
C VAL A 309 -23.86 -14.05 16.42
N GLN A 310 -24.41 -14.92 15.57
CA GLN A 310 -24.63 -14.65 14.16
C GLN A 310 -25.69 -13.53 14.01
N ARG A 311 -25.25 -12.31 13.69
CA ARG A 311 -26.14 -11.17 13.41
C ARG A 311 -26.70 -11.24 11.97
N LYS A 312 -28.03 -11.33 11.85
CA LYS A 312 -28.81 -11.21 10.60
C LYS A 312 -28.36 -10.00 9.77
N LYS A 313 -28.28 -10.16 8.44
CA LYS A 313 -27.96 -9.09 7.48
C LYS A 313 -29.08 -8.05 7.49
N ARG A 314 -28.81 -6.83 7.98
CA ARG A 314 -29.71 -5.68 7.84
C ARG A 314 -29.37 -4.97 6.53
N SER A 315 -30.34 -4.87 5.62
CA SER A 315 -30.22 -4.12 4.37
C SER A 315 -30.68 -2.68 4.58
N VAL A 316 -30.01 -1.74 3.91
CA VAL A 316 -30.33 -0.31 3.88
C VAL A 316 -30.22 0.18 2.43
N ASN A 317 -30.84 1.30 2.08
CA ASN A 317 -30.71 1.91 0.76
C ASN A 317 -29.74 3.09 0.83
N ILE A 318 -28.87 3.22 -0.17
CA ILE A 318 -27.99 4.39 -0.31
C ILE A 318 -28.30 5.07 -1.65
N LEU A 319 -28.71 6.33 -1.58
CA LEU A 319 -28.84 7.21 -2.72
C LEU A 319 -27.59 8.09 -2.84
N PHE A 320 -26.76 7.82 -3.85
CA PHE A 320 -25.69 8.72 -4.27
C PHE A 320 -26.26 9.81 -5.17
N ASP A 321 -26.90 10.80 -4.55
CA ASP A 321 -27.65 11.88 -5.19
C ASP A 321 -26.83 12.59 -6.29
N SER A 322 -25.58 12.96 -6.01
CA SER A 322 -24.71 13.62 -7.01
C SER A 322 -24.23 12.72 -8.16
N TRP A 323 -24.59 11.44 -8.15
CA TRP A 323 -24.33 10.47 -9.19
C TRP A 323 -25.62 9.83 -9.75
N ASN A 324 -26.80 10.29 -9.29
CA ASN A 324 -28.11 9.75 -9.65
C ASN A 324 -28.18 8.21 -9.59
N LYS A 325 -27.62 7.63 -8.53
CA LYS A 325 -27.50 6.18 -8.37
C LYS A 325 -28.02 5.75 -7.01
N GLU A 326 -29.01 4.87 -7.01
CA GLU A 326 -29.49 4.19 -5.81
C GLU A 326 -29.00 2.75 -5.78
N ILE A 327 -28.59 2.29 -4.60
CA ILE A 327 -28.13 0.92 -4.38
C ILE A 327 -28.78 0.32 -3.13
N LYS A 328 -29.04 -0.99 -3.18
CA LYS A 328 -29.38 -1.78 -1.99
C LYS A 328 -28.09 -2.20 -1.29
N ALA A 329 -27.82 -1.57 -0.15
CA ALA A 329 -26.60 -1.70 0.64
C ALA A 329 -26.80 -2.57 1.89
N ASN A 330 -25.72 -2.78 2.63
CA ASN A 330 -25.67 -3.48 3.90
C ASN A 330 -24.91 -2.67 4.96
N THR A 331 -25.13 -3.02 6.23
CA THR A 331 -24.53 -2.35 7.39
C THR A 331 -23.18 -2.97 7.83
N LYS A 332 -22.41 -3.56 6.92
CA LYS A 332 -21.10 -4.18 7.20
C LYS A 332 -19.95 -3.59 6.38
N ALA A 333 -20.17 -3.38 5.09
CA ALA A 333 -19.15 -2.84 4.18
C ALA A 333 -19.13 -1.30 4.23
N THR A 334 -18.01 -0.72 3.82
CA THR A 334 -17.89 0.75 3.75
C THR A 334 -18.75 1.32 2.62
N ILE A 335 -19.08 2.61 2.69
CA ILE A 335 -19.79 3.31 1.60
C ILE A 335 -18.98 3.25 0.30
N LEU A 336 -17.64 3.37 0.39
CA LEU A 336 -16.77 3.31 -0.79
C LEU A 336 -16.87 1.95 -1.49
N GLU A 337 -16.65 0.85 -0.77
CA GLU A 337 -16.72 -0.50 -1.36
C GLU A 337 -18.08 -0.78 -2.00
N GLN A 338 -19.17 -0.34 -1.35
CA GLN A 338 -20.52 -0.54 -1.87
C GLN A 338 -20.81 0.32 -3.09
N GLY A 339 -20.27 1.55 -3.16
CA GLY A 339 -20.36 2.40 -4.34
C GLY A 339 -19.58 1.82 -5.53
N GLU A 340 -18.35 1.35 -5.29
CA GLU A 340 -17.50 0.73 -6.33
C GLU A 340 -18.13 -0.53 -6.91
N ASN A 341 -18.66 -1.41 -6.05
CA ASN A 341 -19.37 -2.62 -6.49
C ASN A 341 -20.62 -2.30 -7.33
N ALA A 342 -21.16 -1.10 -7.21
CA ALA A 342 -22.29 -0.62 -8.01
C ALA A 342 -21.86 0.17 -9.27
N GLY A 343 -20.56 0.22 -9.57
CA GLY A 343 -19.97 0.89 -10.72
C GLY A 343 -19.74 2.40 -10.54
N LEU A 344 -19.78 2.93 -9.31
CA LEU A 344 -19.51 4.34 -9.06
C LEU A 344 -18.00 4.62 -8.98
N ILE A 345 -17.59 5.68 -9.66
CA ILE A 345 -16.24 6.25 -9.53
C ILE A 345 -16.27 7.30 -8.42
N LEU A 346 -15.92 6.88 -7.21
CA LEU A 346 -15.77 7.76 -6.05
C LEU A 346 -14.28 8.13 -5.89
N PRO A 347 -13.93 9.38 -5.54
CA PRO A 347 -12.55 9.75 -5.29
C PRO A 347 -12.04 9.05 -4.02
N TYR A 348 -10.88 8.41 -4.04
CA TYR A 348 -10.22 7.86 -2.85
C TYR A 348 -8.70 7.74 -3.06
N SER A 349 -7.96 7.51 -1.96
CA SER A 349 -6.52 7.20 -2.00
C SER A 349 -6.18 6.14 -0.94
N CYS A 350 -6.19 6.50 0.35
CA CYS A 350 -5.66 5.63 1.42
C CYS A 350 -6.52 4.41 1.80
N ARG A 351 -7.85 4.45 1.55
CA ARG A 351 -8.87 3.50 2.04
C ARG A 351 -8.90 3.23 3.56
N GLY A 352 -8.27 4.07 4.36
CA GLY A 352 -8.18 3.92 5.83
C GLY A 352 -8.71 5.12 6.62
N GLY A 353 -9.43 6.05 5.98
CA GLY A 353 -9.97 7.24 6.66
C GLY A 353 -8.95 8.33 6.99
N MET A 354 -7.75 8.28 6.41
CA MET A 354 -6.65 9.21 6.78
C MET A 354 -6.39 10.35 5.80
N CYS A 355 -6.53 10.14 4.49
CA CYS A 355 -6.11 11.12 3.47
C CYS A 355 -7.16 12.20 3.12
N GLY A 356 -8.40 12.05 3.59
CA GLY A 356 -9.49 12.97 3.24
C GLY A 356 -10.02 12.90 1.81
N ARG A 357 -9.37 12.17 0.88
CA ARG A 357 -9.77 12.11 -0.53
C ARG A 357 -11.17 11.51 -0.77
N CYS A 358 -11.59 10.59 0.10
CA CYS A 358 -12.89 9.91 0.03
C CYS A 358 -14.03 10.67 0.72
N LYS A 359 -13.84 11.97 0.96
CA LYS A 359 -14.82 12.85 1.59
C LYS A 359 -16.12 12.90 0.78
N ILE A 360 -17.23 12.71 1.47
CA ILE A 360 -18.58 12.74 0.93
C ILE A 360 -19.52 13.37 1.97
N LYS A 361 -20.54 14.11 1.53
CA LYS A 361 -21.48 14.76 2.44
C LYS A 361 -22.69 13.85 2.68
N VAL A 362 -23.08 13.69 3.94
CA VAL A 362 -24.33 13.00 4.31
C VAL A 362 -25.44 14.05 4.34
N LYS A 363 -26.39 13.97 3.40
CA LYS A 363 -27.60 14.83 3.38
C LYS A 363 -28.67 14.30 4.33
N SER A 364 -28.79 12.98 4.45
CA SER A 364 -29.69 12.33 5.41
C SER A 364 -29.18 10.94 5.79
N GLY A 365 -29.60 10.47 6.97
CA GLY A 365 -29.26 9.17 7.52
C GLY A 365 -28.03 9.18 8.44
N GLN A 366 -27.65 8.00 8.93
CA GLN A 366 -26.59 7.81 9.93
C GLN A 366 -25.52 6.83 9.45
N VAL A 367 -24.26 7.13 9.77
CA VAL A 367 -23.11 6.28 9.50
C VAL A 367 -22.31 6.03 10.77
N LYS A 368 -21.71 4.85 10.87
CA LYS A 368 -20.62 4.59 11.80
C LYS A 368 -19.30 4.91 11.10
N GLN A 369 -18.66 6.00 11.50
CA GLN A 369 -17.33 6.37 11.01
C GLN A 369 -16.26 5.65 11.86
N LEU A 370 -15.42 4.84 11.21
CA LEU A 370 -14.36 4.05 11.85
C LEU A 370 -13.07 4.85 12.07
N ALA A 371 -12.84 5.86 11.23
CA ALA A 371 -11.71 6.78 11.29
C ALA A 371 -12.13 8.09 10.61
N ASP A 372 -11.70 9.21 11.16
CA ASP A 372 -12.08 10.56 10.72
C ASP A 372 -10.89 11.52 10.59
N ASP A 373 -9.66 10.98 10.62
CA ASP A 373 -8.40 11.73 10.58
C ASP A 373 -8.23 12.56 9.31
N GLY A 374 -8.94 12.20 8.24
CA GLY A 374 -8.98 12.92 6.97
C GLY A 374 -9.99 14.08 6.91
N LEU A 375 -10.67 14.40 8.03
CA LEU A 375 -11.64 15.48 8.13
C LEU A 375 -11.19 16.54 9.14
N THR A 376 -11.42 17.81 8.80
CA THR A 376 -11.32 18.91 9.79
C THR A 376 -12.53 18.93 10.71
N ASN A 377 -12.47 19.65 11.83
CA ASN A 377 -13.61 19.79 12.74
C ASN A 377 -14.81 20.48 12.05
N ASP A 378 -14.54 21.51 11.23
CA ASP A 378 -15.58 22.21 10.47
C ASP A 378 -16.27 21.27 9.48
N GLU A 379 -15.50 20.43 8.79
CA GLU A 379 -16.06 19.44 7.86
C GLU A 379 -16.93 18.42 8.57
N LYS A 380 -16.53 17.96 9.76
CA LYS A 380 -17.36 17.08 10.60
C LYS A 380 -18.67 17.77 10.99
N ASN A 381 -18.61 19.04 11.40
CA ASN A 381 -19.78 19.84 11.75
C ASN A 381 -20.70 20.09 10.56
N GLU A 382 -20.15 20.21 9.35
CA GLU A 382 -20.91 20.36 8.10
C GLU A 382 -21.53 19.04 7.57
N GLY A 383 -21.34 17.93 8.28
CA GLY A 383 -21.91 16.62 7.92
C GLY A 383 -21.07 15.83 6.90
N TYR A 384 -19.78 16.14 6.77
CA TYR A 384 -18.88 15.34 5.95
C TYR A 384 -18.43 14.07 6.67
N VAL A 385 -18.33 13.00 5.88
CA VAL A 385 -17.82 11.70 6.30
C VAL A 385 -16.83 11.18 5.25
N LEU A 386 -16.05 10.17 5.61
CA LEU A 386 -15.09 9.52 4.72
C LEU A 386 -15.70 8.22 4.19
N ALA A 387 -16.11 8.20 2.91
CA ALA A 387 -16.78 7.04 2.31
C ALA A 387 -16.00 5.72 2.51
N CYS A 388 -14.66 5.81 2.50
CA CYS A 388 -13.75 4.69 2.69
C CYS A 388 -13.61 4.19 4.14
N SER A 389 -14.20 4.89 5.10
CA SER A 389 -14.14 4.56 6.52
C SER A 389 -15.49 4.74 7.23
N SER A 390 -16.59 4.80 6.47
CA SER A 390 -17.95 4.96 7.00
C SER A 390 -18.81 3.77 6.60
N ILE A 391 -19.48 3.15 7.56
CA ILE A 391 -20.44 2.05 7.36
C ILE A 391 -21.85 2.60 7.58
N PRO A 392 -22.81 2.39 6.67
CA PRO A 392 -24.17 2.89 6.84
C PRO A 392 -24.88 2.20 8.03
N GLN A 393 -25.67 2.97 8.79
CA GLN A 393 -26.51 2.47 9.89
C GLN A 393 -28.01 2.60 9.60
N SER A 394 -28.38 3.53 8.72
CA SER A 394 -29.73 3.72 8.18
C SER A 394 -29.66 3.90 6.67
N ASP A 395 -30.81 4.12 6.04
CA ASP A 395 -30.86 4.62 4.66
C ASP A 395 -30.13 5.97 4.58
N LEU A 396 -29.37 6.18 3.50
CA LEU A 396 -28.51 7.35 3.32
C LEU A 396 -28.85 8.10 2.03
N VAL A 397 -28.74 9.42 2.08
CA VAL A 397 -28.60 10.28 0.90
C VAL A 397 -27.25 10.96 0.96
N LEU A 398 -26.44 10.78 -0.08
CA LEU A 398 -25.04 11.21 -0.14
C LEU A 398 -24.78 12.13 -1.33
N SER A 399 -23.99 13.18 -1.14
CA SER A 399 -23.61 14.10 -2.21
C SER A 399 -22.11 14.38 -2.26
N LYS A 400 -21.63 14.82 -3.43
CA LYS A 400 -20.26 15.32 -3.60
C LYS A 400 -19.98 16.48 -2.62
N PRO A 401 -18.72 16.67 -2.21
CA PRO A 401 -18.33 17.89 -1.52
C PRO A 401 -18.63 19.13 -2.34
N SER A 402 -19.10 20.17 -1.67
CA SER A 402 -19.25 21.50 -2.26
C SER A 402 -17.89 21.93 -2.78
N SER A 403 -17.75 22.16 -4.09
CA SER A 403 -16.53 22.73 -4.65
C SER A 403 -16.39 24.16 -4.12
N THR A 404 -15.48 24.39 -3.18
CA THR A 404 -14.98 25.74 -2.96
C THR A 404 -14.30 26.16 -4.26
N LYS A 405 -14.86 27.17 -4.93
CA LYS A 405 -14.13 27.91 -5.95
C LYS A 405 -12.84 28.40 -5.29
N GLN A 406 -11.70 27.82 -5.67
CA GLN A 406 -10.42 28.47 -5.47
C GLN A 406 -10.43 29.67 -6.42
N ASN A 407 -10.56 30.86 -5.85
CA ASN A 407 -10.26 32.11 -6.56
C ASN A 407 -8.75 32.21 -6.77
#